data_AF-A0A3E0H7U3-F1
#
_entry.id   AF-A0A3E0H7U3-F1
#
_cell.length_a   1.000
_cell.length_b   1.000
_cell.length_c   1.000
_cell.angle_alpha   90.00
_cell.angle_beta   90.00
_cell.angle_gamma   90.00
#
_symmetry.space_group_name_H-M   'P 1'
#
loop_
_entity.id
_entity.type
_entity.pdbx_description
1 polymer ?
#
loop_
_entity_poly.entity_id
_entity_poly.type
_entity_poly.pdbx_seq_one_letter_code
_entity_poly.pdbx_strand_id
1 'polypeptide(L)'
;MRSASRRNVILVASCALAGGLIAGGTVAVATAAGGQQSANPGHQPFVISGDLAGKLAPGSPPLPLNLTLRNTNNQAIAISVLTVAVTGSSAGTACDASNFSTTQYAGSYPLTIGANQTASLTQLGVAATALPRIGMIDRPVNQDRCRNVTVSLAYTGTGQGQGS
;
A
#
# COMPACT_ATOMS: atom_id res chain seq x y z
N MET A 1 -14.96 26.58 43.33
CA MET A 1 -13.67 27.17 42.91
C MET A 1 -12.77 26.05 42.39
N ARG A 2 -12.23 26.19 41.16
CA ARG A 2 -11.01 25.57 40.57
C ARG A 2 -10.92 24.02 40.59
N SER A 3 -11.19 23.30 39.50
CA SER A 3 -10.35 23.07 38.29
C SER A 3 -9.07 22.23 38.52
N ALA A 4 -9.02 21.05 37.89
CA ALA A 4 -7.90 20.43 37.12
C ALA A 4 -8.02 18.88 37.10
N SER A 5 -7.56 18.07 36.15
CA SER A 5 -7.27 18.12 34.71
C SER A 5 -6.55 16.79 34.38
N ARG A 6 -7.04 16.06 33.35
CA ARG A 6 -6.37 15.05 32.50
C ARG A 6 -5.89 13.71 33.10
N ARG A 7 -6.38 12.62 32.49
CA ARG A 7 -5.54 11.70 31.69
C ARG A 7 -6.39 10.85 30.73
N ASN A 8 -5.86 10.72 29.51
CA ASN A 8 -6.43 10.14 28.29
C ASN A 8 -7.17 8.81 28.48
N VAL A 9 -8.41 8.78 27.99
CA VAL A 9 -9.10 7.56 27.58
C VAL A 9 -8.95 7.46 26.06
N ILE A 10 -8.14 6.53 25.56
CA ILE A 10 -8.42 5.85 24.30
C ILE A 10 -8.16 4.37 24.56
N LEU A 11 -9.23 3.67 24.96
CA LEU A 11 -9.37 2.25 24.68
C LEU A 11 -9.43 2.11 23.15
N VAL A 12 -8.53 1.33 22.56
CA VAL A 12 -8.90 0.53 21.40
C VAL A 12 -8.68 -0.92 21.81
N ALA A 13 -9.80 -1.54 22.21
CA ALA A 13 -9.90 -2.95 22.48
C ALA A 13 -9.82 -3.74 21.16
N SER A 14 -9.07 -4.83 21.25
CA SER A 14 -8.77 -5.86 20.26
C SER A 14 -10.01 -6.56 19.68
N CYS A 15 -9.89 -7.11 18.47
CA CYS A 15 -10.40 -8.46 18.19
C CYS A 15 -9.71 -9.05 16.95
N ALA A 16 -9.16 -10.25 17.11
CA ALA A 16 -8.43 -11.01 16.10
C ALA A 16 -9.36 -11.72 15.11
N LEU A 17 -8.91 -11.90 13.87
CA LEU A 17 -9.35 -13.01 13.03
C LEU A 17 -8.17 -13.97 12.86
N ALA A 18 -8.30 -15.12 13.51
CA ALA A 18 -7.50 -16.31 13.21
C ALA A 18 -7.80 -16.76 11.78
N GLY A 19 -6.77 -16.84 10.94
CA GLY A 19 -6.80 -17.47 9.62
C GLY A 19 -5.70 -18.55 9.57
N GLY A 20 -6.10 -19.79 9.36
CA GLY A 20 -5.33 -21.00 9.65
C GLY A 20 -4.04 -21.21 8.85
N LEU A 21 -3.19 -22.06 9.44
CA LEU A 21 -2.01 -22.66 8.85
C LEU A 21 -2.43 -23.64 7.73
N ILE A 22 -2.14 -23.34 6.47
CA ILE A 22 -2.16 -24.33 5.38
C ILE A 22 -0.73 -24.72 5.02
N ALA A 23 -0.44 -26.01 5.20
CA ALA A 23 0.81 -26.65 4.81
C ALA A 23 0.88 -26.83 3.28
N GLY A 24 2.01 -26.45 2.67
CA GLY A 24 2.37 -26.80 1.28
C GLY A 24 2.74 -25.61 0.39
N GLY A 25 4.04 -25.35 0.22
CA GLY A 25 4.59 -24.42 -0.80
C GLY A 25 4.72 -22.97 -0.32
N THR A 26 5.74 -22.69 0.49
CA THR A 26 5.90 -21.42 1.21
C THR A 26 6.42 -20.29 0.31
N VAL A 27 5.91 -19.06 0.51
CA VAL A 27 6.17 -17.89 -0.35
C VAL A 27 6.09 -16.55 0.39
N ALA A 28 6.81 -15.55 -0.15
CA ALA A 28 6.74 -14.15 0.23
C ALA A 28 5.37 -13.47 -0.03
N VAL A 29 4.73 -12.94 1.01
CA VAL A 29 3.47 -12.17 0.93
C VAL A 29 3.77 -10.71 1.21
N ALA A 30 3.54 -9.79 0.27
CA ALA A 30 3.68 -8.36 0.58
C ALA A 30 2.45 -7.87 1.35
N THR A 31 2.64 -7.29 2.53
CA THR A 31 1.56 -6.63 3.26
C THR A 31 1.83 -5.13 3.33
N ALA A 32 0.83 -4.36 2.94
CA ALA A 32 0.82 -2.92 3.13
C ALA A 32 0.42 -2.57 4.57
N ALA A 33 1.33 -1.95 5.33
CA ALA A 33 0.86 -1.03 6.36
C ALA A 33 0.32 0.20 5.63
N GLY A 34 -1.00 0.43 5.68
CA GLY A 34 -1.67 1.50 4.95
C GLY A 34 -0.94 2.84 5.10
N GLY A 35 -0.42 3.35 3.99
CA GLY A 35 0.28 4.62 3.96
C GLY A 35 -0.74 5.74 4.15
N GLN A 36 -0.58 6.54 5.20
CA GLN A 36 -1.28 7.81 5.34
C GLN A 36 -0.54 8.84 4.49
N GLN A 37 -1.22 9.52 3.56
CA GLN A 37 -0.62 10.65 2.85
C GLN A 37 -1.31 11.98 3.11
N SER A 38 -0.48 12.92 3.52
CA SER A 38 -0.79 14.32 3.77
C SER A 38 -1.35 14.97 2.52
N ALA A 39 -2.62 15.35 2.60
CA ALA A 39 -3.09 16.50 1.85
C ALA A 39 -2.41 17.77 2.45
N ASN A 40 -2.36 18.83 1.66
CA ASN A 40 -1.83 20.16 2.01
C ASN A 40 -2.22 20.59 3.45
N PRO A 41 -1.45 21.45 4.17
CA PRO A 41 -1.86 21.96 5.48
C PRO A 41 -3.26 22.60 5.40
N GLY A 42 -4.27 21.93 5.95
CA GLY A 42 -5.68 22.35 5.87
C GLY A 42 -6.66 21.33 5.25
N HIS A 43 -6.18 20.23 4.66
CA HIS A 43 -7.03 19.20 4.03
C HIS A 43 -6.87 17.83 4.73
N GLN A 44 -7.93 17.03 4.85
CA GLN A 44 -7.80 15.70 5.49
C GLN A 44 -7.10 14.72 4.53
N PRO A 45 -6.21 13.87 5.06
CA PRO A 45 -5.52 12.87 4.25
C PRO A 45 -6.49 11.85 3.65
N PHE A 46 -6.10 11.26 2.52
CA PHE A 46 -6.72 10.04 2.00
C PHE A 46 -5.81 8.84 2.31
N VAL A 47 -6.40 7.64 2.31
CA VAL A 47 -5.67 6.42 2.66
C VAL A 47 -5.38 5.62 1.39
N ILE A 48 -4.16 5.11 1.29
CA ILE A 48 -3.72 4.21 0.22
C ILE A 48 -3.36 2.86 0.85
N SER A 49 -3.94 1.78 0.32
CA SER A 49 -3.63 0.41 0.72
C SER A 49 -3.57 -0.49 -0.52
N GLY A 50 -2.98 -1.68 -0.37
CA GLY A 50 -2.96 -2.66 -1.45
C GLY A 50 -1.98 -3.78 -1.13
N ASP A 51 -2.35 -5.00 -1.49
CA ASP A 51 -1.52 -6.18 -1.28
C ASP A 51 -1.28 -6.88 -2.61
N LEU A 52 -0.16 -7.61 -2.71
CA LEU A 52 0.10 -8.42 -3.89
C LEU A 52 -0.78 -9.66 -3.85
N ALA A 53 -1.54 -9.89 -4.92
CA ALA A 53 -2.41 -11.06 -5.07
C ALA A 53 -1.63 -12.36 -5.38
N GLY A 54 -0.30 -12.36 -5.27
CA GLY A 54 0.54 -13.45 -5.73
C GLY A 54 1.93 -13.45 -5.12
N LYS A 55 2.74 -14.37 -5.65
CA LYS A 55 4.01 -14.83 -5.11
C LYS A 55 5.16 -14.18 -5.91
N LEU A 56 6.06 -13.45 -5.26
CA LEU A 56 7.26 -12.93 -5.93
C LEU A 56 8.35 -14.00 -5.98
N ALA A 57 9.01 -14.13 -7.12
CA ALA A 57 10.14 -15.02 -7.33
C ALA A 57 11.17 -14.37 -8.27
N PRO A 58 12.48 -14.67 -8.11
CA PRO A 58 13.52 -14.16 -8.98
C PRO A 58 13.23 -14.47 -10.45
N GLY A 59 13.36 -13.47 -11.32
CA GLY A 59 13.15 -13.61 -12.77
C GLY A 59 11.69 -13.84 -13.20
N SER A 60 10.76 -13.94 -12.26
CA SER A 60 9.33 -14.09 -12.58
C SER A 60 8.70 -12.74 -12.96
N PRO A 61 7.62 -12.77 -13.76
CA PRO A 61 6.93 -11.54 -14.16
C PRO A 61 6.50 -10.69 -12.96
N PRO A 62 6.65 -9.35 -13.03
CA PRO A 62 6.16 -8.44 -11.98
C PRO A 62 4.66 -8.55 -11.77
N LEU A 63 4.26 -8.64 -10.50
CA LEU A 63 2.86 -8.77 -10.11
C LEU A 63 2.19 -7.40 -10.05
N PRO A 64 0.94 -7.29 -10.56
CA PRO A 64 0.17 -6.06 -10.46
C PRO A 64 -0.25 -5.82 -9.02
N LEU A 65 -0.22 -4.54 -8.64
CA LEU A 65 -0.65 -4.05 -7.35
C LEU A 65 -1.88 -3.16 -7.56
N ASN A 66 -3.06 -3.74 -7.33
CA ASN A 66 -4.31 -2.99 -7.44
C ASN A 66 -4.55 -2.18 -6.16
N LEU A 67 -4.02 -0.96 -6.12
CA LEU A 67 -4.15 -0.09 -4.96
C LEU A 67 -5.61 0.27 -4.71
N THR A 68 -6.00 0.22 -3.44
CA THR A 68 -7.26 0.74 -2.91
C THR A 68 -7.02 2.11 -2.32
N LEU A 69 -7.86 3.04 -2.72
CA LEU A 69 -7.80 4.43 -2.32
C LEU A 69 -9.09 4.75 -1.57
N ARG A 70 -8.95 5.28 -0.35
CA ARG A 70 -10.08 5.64 0.50
C ARG A 70 -10.06 7.13 0.80
N ASN A 71 -11.11 7.81 0.35
CA ASN A 71 -11.38 9.19 0.67
C ASN A 71 -12.34 9.27 1.86
N THR A 72 -11.87 9.75 3.00
CA THR A 72 -12.71 10.03 4.20
C THR A 72 -13.20 11.48 4.25
N ASN A 73 -12.91 12.28 3.23
CA ASN A 73 -13.41 13.65 3.12
C ASN A 73 -14.86 13.64 2.62
N ASN A 74 -15.57 14.70 2.97
CA ASN A 74 -16.92 15.00 2.49
C ASN A 74 -16.95 15.64 1.09
N GLN A 75 -15.80 15.79 0.43
CA GLN A 75 -15.66 16.28 -0.93
C GLN A 75 -14.89 15.26 -1.77
N ALA A 76 -15.08 15.31 -3.10
CA ALA A 76 -14.30 14.51 -4.02
C ALA A 76 -12.83 14.95 -3.99
N ILE A 77 -11.91 14.01 -4.20
CA ILE A 77 -10.46 14.28 -4.30
C ILE A 77 -9.99 13.88 -5.69
N ALA A 78 -9.18 14.75 -6.29
CA ALA A 78 -8.40 14.44 -7.48
C ALA A 78 -6.95 14.15 -7.07
N ILE A 79 -6.52 12.91 -7.27
CA ILE A 79 -5.16 12.46 -7.01
C ILE A 79 -4.32 12.72 -8.26
N SER A 80 -3.21 13.43 -8.10
CA SER A 80 -2.30 13.84 -9.17
C SER A 80 -1.01 13.01 -9.23
N VAL A 81 -0.63 12.37 -8.13
CA VAL A 81 0.57 11.53 -8.05
C VAL A 81 0.27 10.35 -7.13
N LEU A 82 0.78 9.18 -7.52
CA LEU A 82 0.86 7.98 -6.70
C LEU A 82 2.29 7.45 -6.78
N THR A 83 2.84 6.99 -5.67
CA THR A 83 4.16 6.38 -5.62
C THR A 83 4.11 5.14 -4.76
N VAL A 84 4.75 4.07 -5.21
CA VAL A 84 4.91 2.82 -4.47
C VAL A 84 6.40 2.59 -4.26
N ALA A 85 6.79 2.24 -3.04
CA ALA A 85 8.17 1.88 -2.72
C ALA A 85 8.20 0.60 -1.91
N VAL A 86 9.19 -0.26 -2.17
CA VAL A 86 9.52 -1.36 -1.27
C VAL A 86 10.47 -0.80 -0.22
N THR A 87 10.10 -0.89 1.05
CA THR A 87 10.93 -0.39 2.16
C THR A 87 11.78 -1.47 2.79
N GLY A 88 11.46 -2.74 2.56
CA GLY A 88 12.24 -3.86 3.05
C GLY A 88 11.42 -5.15 3.03
N SER A 89 11.88 -6.11 3.82
CA SER A 89 11.15 -7.35 4.06
C SER A 89 11.28 -7.82 5.50
N SER A 90 10.49 -8.83 5.88
CA SER A 90 10.57 -9.47 7.19
C SER A 90 11.92 -10.17 7.46
N ALA A 91 12.75 -10.38 6.44
CA ALA A 91 14.11 -10.90 6.61
C ALA A 91 15.17 -9.80 6.84
N GLY A 92 14.75 -8.53 6.91
CA GLY A 92 15.65 -7.40 7.19
C GLY A 92 16.75 -7.28 6.13
N THR A 93 18.00 -7.14 6.57
CA THR A 93 19.16 -6.98 5.68
C THR A 93 19.48 -8.22 4.84
N ALA A 94 19.01 -9.40 5.23
CA ALA A 94 19.21 -10.62 4.46
C ALA A 94 18.37 -10.66 3.17
N CYS A 95 17.31 -9.86 3.09
CA CYS A 95 16.53 -9.62 1.89
C CYS A 95 16.01 -8.17 1.91
N ASP A 96 16.90 -7.24 1.57
CA ASP A 96 16.56 -5.83 1.56
C ASP A 96 15.75 -5.42 0.31
N ALA A 97 15.33 -4.16 0.28
CA ALA A 97 14.56 -3.58 -0.82
C ALA A 97 15.29 -3.64 -2.18
N SER A 98 16.63 -3.76 -2.21
CA SER A 98 17.40 -3.81 -3.46
C SER A 98 17.18 -5.11 -4.24
N ASN A 99 16.58 -6.13 -3.63
CA ASN A 99 16.19 -7.37 -4.30
C ASN A 99 14.88 -7.25 -5.09
N PHE A 100 14.18 -6.12 -4.98
CA PHE A 100 12.88 -5.89 -5.60
C PHE A 100 12.93 -4.74 -6.59
N SER A 101 12.11 -4.83 -7.63
CA SER A 101 11.90 -3.78 -8.61
C SER A 101 10.48 -3.27 -8.50
N THR A 102 10.30 -1.95 -8.51
CA THR A 102 8.98 -1.33 -8.52
C THR A 102 8.76 -0.58 -9.83
N THR A 103 7.69 -0.94 -10.54
CA THR A 103 7.15 -0.15 -11.65
C THR A 103 6.02 0.71 -11.11
N GLN A 104 6.11 2.02 -11.32
CA GLN A 104 5.10 2.96 -10.85
C GLN A 104 3.82 2.87 -11.67
N TYR A 105 2.75 3.49 -11.14
CA TYR A 105 1.52 3.71 -11.88
C TYR A 105 1.81 4.41 -13.22
N ALA A 106 1.23 3.90 -14.31
CA ALA A 106 1.44 4.40 -15.66
C ALA A 106 0.14 4.86 -16.35
N GLY A 107 -0.95 4.99 -15.59
CA GLY A 107 -2.22 5.47 -16.13
C GLY A 107 -2.30 7.01 -16.14
N SER A 108 -3.47 7.52 -16.51
CA SER A 108 -3.73 8.95 -16.59
C SER A 108 -4.15 9.54 -15.24
N TYR A 109 -3.65 10.74 -14.96
CA TYR A 109 -4.12 11.60 -13.88
C TYR A 109 -5.06 12.70 -14.41
N PRO A 110 -5.92 13.28 -13.56
CA PRO A 110 -6.13 12.93 -12.16
C PRO A 110 -7.00 11.67 -11.98
N LEU A 111 -6.76 10.94 -10.89
CA LEU A 111 -7.67 9.89 -10.43
C LEU A 111 -8.68 10.50 -9.45
N THR A 112 -9.96 10.47 -9.80
CA THR A 112 -11.02 11.07 -8.99
C THR A 112 -11.68 10.03 -8.10
N ILE A 113 -11.81 10.34 -6.81
CA ILE A 113 -12.57 9.55 -5.84
C ILE A 113 -13.64 10.42 -5.21
N GLY A 114 -14.88 9.95 -5.22
CA GLY A 114 -16.01 10.65 -4.62
C GLY A 114 -15.87 10.85 -3.11
N ALA A 115 -16.69 11.73 -2.56
CA ALA A 115 -16.79 11.96 -1.12
C ALA A 115 -17.13 10.66 -0.37
N ASN A 116 -16.43 10.38 0.74
CA ASN A 116 -16.62 9.19 1.57
C ASN A 116 -16.52 7.86 0.81
N GLN A 117 -15.84 7.82 -0.35
CA GLN A 117 -15.74 6.62 -1.17
C GLN A 117 -14.43 5.87 -0.97
N THR A 118 -14.50 4.56 -1.21
CA THR A 118 -13.34 3.68 -1.33
C THR A 118 -13.42 3.01 -2.70
N ALA A 119 -12.34 3.08 -3.46
CA ALA A 119 -12.26 2.45 -4.77
C ALA A 119 -10.82 1.97 -5.06
N SER A 120 -10.71 0.83 -5.70
CA SER A 120 -9.47 0.34 -6.28
C SER A 120 -9.18 1.00 -7.62
N LEU A 121 -7.91 1.01 -8.05
CA LEU A 121 -7.53 1.56 -9.36
C LEU A 121 -8.35 0.96 -10.50
N THR A 122 -8.57 -0.36 -10.49
CA THR A 122 -9.40 -1.01 -11.52
C THR A 122 -10.87 -0.59 -11.46
N GLN A 123 -11.42 -0.33 -10.26
CA GLN A 123 -12.78 0.20 -10.11
C GLN A 123 -12.90 1.64 -10.59
N LEU A 124 -11.80 2.40 -10.58
CA LEU A 124 -11.71 3.74 -11.18
C LEU A 124 -11.47 3.70 -12.70
N GLY A 125 -11.50 2.52 -13.32
CA GLY A 125 -11.33 2.36 -14.77
C GLY A 125 -9.88 2.25 -15.23
N VAL A 126 -8.91 2.11 -14.32
CA VAL A 126 -7.50 1.90 -14.69
C VAL A 126 -7.33 0.50 -15.26
N ALA A 127 -6.75 0.42 -16.47
CA ALA A 127 -6.39 -0.85 -17.09
C ALA A 127 -5.33 -1.60 -16.27
N ALA A 128 -5.42 -2.94 -16.22
CA ALA A 128 -4.48 -3.78 -15.47
C ALA A 128 -3.00 -3.59 -15.90
N THR A 129 -2.75 -3.16 -17.14
CA THR A 129 -1.43 -2.83 -17.68
C THR A 129 -0.83 -1.55 -17.09
N ALA A 130 -1.67 -0.62 -16.65
CA ALA A 130 -1.29 0.67 -16.08
C ALA A 130 -1.14 0.64 -14.55
N LEU A 131 -1.50 -0.47 -13.91
CA LEU A 131 -1.31 -0.66 -12.47
C LEU A 131 0.17 -0.65 -12.10
N PRO A 132 0.55 -0.14 -10.91
CA PRO A 132 1.87 -0.36 -10.36
C PRO A 132 2.19 -1.85 -10.27
N ARG A 133 3.47 -2.20 -10.41
CA ARG A 133 3.92 -3.60 -10.34
C ARG A 133 5.12 -3.74 -9.44
N ILE A 134 5.15 -4.84 -8.70
CA ILE A 134 6.32 -5.23 -7.91
C ILE A 134 6.86 -6.53 -8.50
N GLY A 135 8.16 -6.55 -8.76
CA GLY A 135 8.90 -7.71 -9.23
C GLY A 135 10.06 -8.01 -8.29
N MET A 136 10.60 -9.21 -8.40
CA MET A 136 11.85 -9.57 -7.74
C MET A 136 12.94 -9.66 -8.80
N ILE A 137 14.03 -8.95 -8.56
CA ILE A 137 15.15 -8.86 -9.50
C ILE A 137 15.88 -10.20 -9.49
N ASP A 138 16.10 -10.76 -10.68
CA ASP A 138 16.96 -11.92 -10.83
C ASP A 138 18.42 -11.50 -10.67
N ARG A 139 19.08 -11.99 -9.62
CA ARG A 139 20.48 -11.68 -9.34
C ARG A 139 21.33 -12.95 -9.51
N PRO A 140 22.59 -12.83 -9.95
CA PRO A 140 23.50 -13.97 -10.07
C PRO A 140 24.03 -14.50 -8.72
N VAL A 141 23.30 -14.25 -7.63
CA VAL A 141 23.62 -14.69 -6.26
C VAL A 141 22.45 -15.47 -5.69
N ASN A 142 22.69 -16.34 -4.70
CA ASN A 142 21.62 -17.09 -4.07
C ASN A 142 20.67 -16.16 -3.29
N GLN A 143 19.43 -16.03 -3.76
CA GLN A 143 18.35 -15.23 -3.16
C GLN A 143 17.41 -16.06 -2.25
N ASP A 144 17.80 -17.25 -1.79
CA ASP A 144 17.02 -18.10 -0.89
C ASP A 144 16.69 -17.42 0.44
N ARG A 145 17.48 -16.42 0.84
CA ARG A 145 17.20 -15.57 2.00
C ARG A 145 15.94 -14.72 1.84
N CYS A 146 15.48 -14.50 0.61
CA CYS A 146 14.23 -13.84 0.28
C CYS A 146 13.05 -14.81 0.13
N ARG A 147 13.25 -16.11 0.40
CA ARG A 147 12.16 -17.08 0.39
C ARG A 147 11.29 -16.89 1.63
N ASN A 148 9.96 -16.87 1.46
CA ASN A 148 8.98 -16.78 2.55
C ASN A 148 9.00 -15.49 3.35
N VAL A 149 9.49 -14.41 2.74
CA VAL A 149 9.60 -13.12 3.43
C VAL A 149 8.40 -12.25 3.14
N THR A 150 7.89 -11.54 4.13
CA THR A 150 6.86 -10.54 3.87
C THR A 150 7.53 -9.28 3.34
N VAL A 151 7.12 -8.78 2.18
CA VAL A 151 7.66 -7.53 1.62
C VAL A 151 6.89 -6.36 2.20
N SER A 152 7.60 -5.39 2.76
CA SER A 152 7.03 -4.16 3.28
C SER A 152 6.93 -3.11 2.18
N LEU A 153 5.72 -2.60 1.96
CA LEU A 153 5.43 -1.58 0.96
C LEU A 153 5.07 -0.26 1.64
N ALA A 154 5.59 0.83 1.10
CA ALA A 154 5.19 2.18 1.43
C ALA A 154 4.49 2.82 0.24
N TYR A 155 3.39 3.50 0.53
CA TYR A 155 2.60 4.24 -0.45
C TYR A 155 2.78 5.71 -0.20
N THR A 156 3.03 6.39 -1.32
CA THR A 156 3.08 7.80 -1.73
C THR A 156 1.84 8.35 -2.44
N GLY A 157 1.41 9.58 -2.23
CA GLY A 157 0.37 10.18 -3.08
C GLY A 157 0.04 11.63 -2.76
N THR A 158 -0.27 12.40 -3.80
CA THR A 158 -0.74 13.78 -3.65
C THR A 158 -2.11 13.92 -4.30
N GLY A 159 -3.01 14.59 -3.60
CA GLY A 159 -4.34 14.88 -4.11
C GLY A 159 -4.88 16.20 -3.56
N GLN A 160 -5.82 16.77 -4.29
CA GLN A 160 -6.48 18.02 -3.94
C GLN A 160 -7.99 17.80 -3.89
N GLY A 161 -8.64 18.43 -2.90
CA GLY A 161 -10.10 18.46 -2.84
C GLY A 161 -10.65 19.26 -4.01
N GLN A 162 -11.66 18.70 -4.68
CA GLN A 162 -12.39 19.40 -5.71
C GLN A 162 -13.47 20.23 -5.01
N GLY A 163 -13.23 21.54 -4.91
CA GLY A 163 -14.20 22.48 -4.36
C GLY A 163 -15.51 22.40 -5.14
N SER A 164 -16.61 22.35 -4.41
CA SER A 164 -17.99 22.42 -4.93
C SER A 164 -18.30 23.76 -5.56
#